data_AF-A0A9E4YL08-F1
#
_entry.id   AF-A0A9E4YL08-F1
#
_cell.length_a   1.000
_cell.length_b   1.000
_cell.length_c   1.000
_cell.angle_alpha   90.00
_cell.angle_beta   90.00
_cell.angle_gamma   90.00
#
_symmetry.space_group_name_H-M   'P 1'
#
loop_
_entity.id
_entity.type
_entity.pdbx_description
1 polymer ?
#
loop_
_entity_poly.entity_id
_entity_poly.type
_entity_poly.pdbx_seq_one_letter_code
_entity_poly.pdbx_strand_id
1 'polypeptide(L)'
;MAGLALALGVVALAGCAVGAKAGEPVLPAGFAAHDMPRVDANAYVYVNAGEPARVPLGAFGATDLVAGAGVVSIEVVVDDPDRDFAARAELVDEATARIVAEAALSVASADAARWVQADGSVLAFGHSEGPWGDTIREAWAAGSRVTIEERYPDVWEAIRLLPEDPPGR
;
A
#
# COMPACT_ATOMS: atom_id res chain seq x y z
N MET A 1 -48.29 -34.17 39.79
CA MET A 1 -48.48 -33.95 38.35
C MET A 1 -47.13 -33.53 37.77
N ALA A 2 -46.55 -34.39 36.94
CA ALA A 2 -45.24 -34.21 36.36
C ALA A 2 -45.30 -33.18 35.22
N GLY A 3 -44.55 -32.09 35.36
CA GLY A 3 -44.44 -31.02 34.37
C GLY A 3 -43.21 -31.20 33.50
N LEU A 4 -43.45 -31.77 32.33
CA LEU A 4 -42.71 -31.69 31.06
C LEU A 4 -41.33 -30.99 31.09
N ALA A 5 -40.27 -31.80 30.93
CA ALA A 5 -38.92 -31.36 30.64
C ALA A 5 -38.86 -30.77 29.21
N LEU A 6 -38.54 -29.48 29.08
CA LEU A 6 -38.10 -28.90 27.82
C LEU A 6 -36.60 -29.20 27.65
N ALA A 7 -36.31 -30.26 26.92
CA ALA A 7 -35.01 -30.48 26.31
C ALA A 7 -34.83 -29.46 25.18
N LEU A 8 -34.19 -28.31 25.47
CA LEU A 8 -33.62 -27.49 24.41
C LEU A 8 -32.35 -28.17 23.92
N GLY A 9 -32.50 -28.85 22.78
CA GLY A 9 -31.41 -29.50 22.07
C GLY A 9 -30.30 -28.51 21.75
N VAL A 10 -29.11 -28.86 22.20
CA VAL A 10 -27.84 -28.33 21.68
C VAL A 10 -27.80 -28.70 20.20
N VAL A 11 -28.18 -27.77 19.33
CA VAL A 11 -27.88 -27.87 17.91
C VAL A 11 -26.39 -27.64 17.81
N ALA A 12 -25.64 -28.75 17.76
CA ALA A 12 -24.26 -28.77 17.34
C ALA A 12 -24.22 -28.19 15.92
N LEU A 13 -23.89 -26.90 15.83
CA LEU A 13 -23.30 -26.31 14.65
C LEU A 13 -21.96 -27.01 14.45
N ALA A 14 -22.00 -28.20 13.86
CA ALA A 14 -20.99 -28.64 12.93
C ALA A 14 -21.07 -27.68 11.74
N GLY A 15 -20.66 -26.42 11.98
CA GLY A 15 -20.30 -25.52 10.92
C GLY A 15 -19.25 -26.25 10.13
N CYS A 16 -19.54 -26.50 8.86
CA CYS A 16 -18.57 -27.01 7.92
C CYS A 16 -17.33 -26.12 8.03
N ALA A 17 -16.33 -26.56 8.79
CA ALA A 17 -14.96 -26.28 8.47
C ALA A 17 -14.72 -27.04 7.16
N VAL A 18 -15.28 -26.51 6.06
CA VAL A 18 -14.59 -26.58 4.78
C VAL A 18 -13.30 -25.85 5.11
N GLY A 19 -12.29 -26.61 5.52
CA GLY A 19 -10.95 -26.08 5.67
C GLY A 19 -10.70 -25.36 4.37
N ALA A 20 -10.68 -24.02 4.43
CA ALA A 20 -10.23 -23.23 3.31
C ALA A 20 -8.88 -23.84 2.98
N LYS A 21 -8.80 -24.56 1.86
CA LYS A 21 -7.50 -25.00 1.37
C LYS A 21 -6.75 -23.70 1.18
N ALA A 22 -5.70 -23.50 1.99
CA ALA A 22 -4.79 -22.39 1.82
C ALA A 22 -4.43 -22.38 0.33
N GLY A 23 -4.82 -21.31 -0.36
CA GLY A 23 -4.73 -21.24 -1.80
C GLY A 23 -3.32 -20.94 -2.28
N GLU A 24 -2.36 -20.76 -1.37
CA GLU A 24 -0.99 -20.31 -1.65
C GLU A 24 -0.98 -19.27 -2.77
N PRO A 25 -1.63 -18.12 -2.56
CA PRO A 25 -1.83 -17.15 -3.63
C PRO A 25 -0.49 -16.73 -4.23
N VAL A 26 -0.47 -16.57 -5.55
CA VAL A 26 0.69 -15.98 -6.22
C VAL A 26 0.70 -14.49 -5.91
N LEU A 27 1.56 -14.09 -4.96
CA LEU A 27 1.74 -12.69 -4.61
C LEU A 27 2.56 -11.96 -5.69
N PRO A 28 2.33 -10.65 -5.90
CA PRO A 28 3.18 -9.85 -6.75
C PRO A 28 4.66 -9.97 -6.36
N ALA A 29 5.54 -9.99 -7.34
CA ALA A 29 6.98 -10.09 -7.11
C ALA A 29 7.44 -8.99 -6.14
N GLY A 30 8.18 -9.36 -5.10
CA GLY A 30 8.68 -8.45 -4.08
C GLY A 30 7.70 -8.12 -2.95
N PHE A 31 6.40 -8.40 -3.08
CA PHE A 31 5.39 -7.99 -2.09
C PHE A 31 5.68 -8.49 -0.67
N ALA A 32 6.02 -9.78 -0.53
CA ALA A 32 6.27 -10.40 0.78
C ALA A 32 7.49 -9.81 1.51
N ALA A 33 8.50 -9.36 0.76
CA ALA A 33 9.73 -8.79 1.29
C ALA A 33 9.70 -7.26 1.35
N HIS A 34 8.61 -6.64 0.88
CA HIS A 34 8.53 -5.19 0.78
C HIS A 34 8.13 -4.61 2.13
N ASP A 35 8.99 -3.72 2.64
CA ASP A 35 8.78 -3.11 3.94
C ASP A 35 7.82 -1.92 3.83
N MET A 36 6.83 -1.81 4.69
CA MET A 36 5.95 -0.67 4.80
C MET A 36 6.31 0.23 6.00
N PRO A 37 6.03 1.54 5.94
CA PRO A 37 6.15 2.43 7.10
C PRO A 37 5.34 1.93 8.30
N ARG A 38 5.88 2.05 9.51
CA ARG A 38 5.18 1.74 10.77
C ARG A 38 4.19 2.86 11.15
N VAL A 39 3.15 3.02 10.35
CA VAL A 39 2.05 3.97 10.59
C VAL A 39 0.70 3.27 10.55
N ASP A 40 -0.32 3.93 11.07
CA ASP A 40 -1.69 3.51 10.83
C ASP A 40 -2.05 3.79 9.38
N ALA A 41 -2.69 2.80 8.74
CA ALA A 41 -3.08 2.86 7.34
C ALA A 41 -4.39 2.08 7.16
N ASN A 42 -5.36 2.70 6.49
CA ASN A 42 -6.60 2.05 6.06
C ASN A 42 -6.42 1.33 4.72
N ALA A 43 -5.45 1.75 3.89
CA ALA A 43 -5.06 1.04 2.70
C ALA A 43 -3.55 1.10 2.47
N TYR A 44 -3.03 0.00 1.92
CA TYR A 44 -1.66 -0.13 1.47
C TYR A 44 -1.64 -0.76 0.08
N VAL A 45 -0.99 -0.11 -0.87
CA VAL A 45 -0.86 -0.58 -2.25
C VAL A 45 0.62 -0.73 -2.55
N TYR A 46 0.99 -1.87 -3.12
CA TYR A 46 2.33 -2.09 -3.68
C TYR A 46 2.20 -2.61 -5.10
N VAL A 47 2.90 -1.95 -6.01
CA VAL A 47 2.99 -2.32 -7.42
C VAL A 47 4.46 -2.46 -7.77
N ASN A 48 4.84 -3.63 -8.27
CA ASN A 48 6.12 -3.87 -8.89
C ASN A 48 5.88 -4.36 -10.31
N ALA A 49 6.32 -3.60 -11.30
CA ALA A 49 6.03 -3.89 -12.69
C ALA A 49 6.95 -4.98 -13.27
N GLY A 50 8.01 -5.38 -12.55
CA GLY A 50 9.04 -6.32 -13.02
C GLY A 50 9.96 -5.74 -14.11
N GLU A 51 9.38 -4.94 -15.01
CA GLU A 51 10.05 -4.07 -15.97
C GLU A 51 9.53 -2.63 -15.79
N PRO A 52 10.33 -1.59 -16.06
CA PRO A 52 9.88 -0.22 -15.89
C PRO A 52 8.62 0.11 -16.69
N ALA A 53 7.53 0.43 -15.99
CA ALA A 53 6.28 0.87 -16.60
C ALA A 53 6.34 2.36 -16.90
N ARG A 54 5.84 2.77 -18.06
CA ARG A 54 5.77 4.19 -18.42
C ARG A 54 4.52 4.82 -17.81
N VAL A 55 4.71 5.71 -16.85
CA VAL A 55 3.63 6.43 -16.17
C VAL A 55 3.63 7.90 -16.62
N PRO A 56 2.49 8.48 -17.03
CA PRO A 56 2.40 9.90 -17.37
C PRO A 56 2.85 10.77 -16.21
N LEU A 57 3.66 11.79 -16.47
CA LEU A 57 4.16 12.69 -15.42
C LEU A 57 3.04 13.41 -14.67
N GLY A 58 1.90 13.67 -15.32
CA GLY A 58 0.69 14.18 -14.67
C GLY A 58 0.17 13.32 -13.51
N ALA A 59 0.48 12.02 -13.47
CA ALA A 59 0.12 11.16 -12.33
C ALA A 59 0.86 11.53 -11.03
N PHE A 60 1.97 12.26 -11.14
CA PHE A 60 2.74 12.80 -10.01
C PHE A 60 2.41 14.28 -9.74
N GLY A 61 1.35 14.81 -10.36
CA GLY A 61 0.96 16.21 -10.28
C GLY A 61 1.61 17.11 -11.34
N ALA A 62 2.54 16.60 -12.16
CA ALA A 62 3.19 17.38 -13.21
C ALA A 62 2.30 17.54 -14.47
N THR A 63 1.24 18.34 -14.37
CA THR A 63 0.18 18.46 -15.39
C THR A 63 0.66 19.05 -16.73
N ASP A 64 1.75 19.81 -16.72
CA ASP A 64 2.29 20.49 -17.90
C ASP A 64 3.29 19.63 -18.69
N LEU A 65 3.62 18.44 -18.20
CA LEU A 65 4.58 17.53 -18.82
C LEU A 65 3.88 16.36 -19.53
N VAL A 66 4.07 16.29 -20.86
CA VAL A 66 3.48 15.24 -21.72
C VAL A 66 4.33 13.96 -21.74
N ALA A 67 5.57 14.02 -21.25
CA ALA A 67 6.44 12.86 -21.18
C ALA A 67 5.97 11.87 -20.10
N GLY A 68 6.36 10.59 -20.24
CA GLY A 68 6.15 9.58 -19.21
C GLY A 68 7.46 9.22 -18.52
N ALA A 69 7.42 9.05 -17.20
CA ALA A 69 8.52 8.53 -16.41
C ALA A 69 8.51 6.99 -16.43
N GLY A 70 9.70 6.38 -16.49
CA GLY A 70 9.84 4.96 -16.22
C GLY A 70 9.78 4.71 -14.71
N VAL A 71 8.84 3.88 -14.29
CA VAL A 71 8.58 3.54 -12.89
C VAL A 71 8.83 2.05 -12.68
N VAL A 72 9.72 1.71 -11.76
CA VAL A 72 10.05 0.32 -11.40
C VAL A 72 9.04 -0.21 -10.40
N SER A 73 8.79 0.55 -9.33
CA SER A 73 7.87 0.20 -8.27
C SER A 73 7.16 1.44 -7.71
N ILE A 74 5.95 1.24 -7.19
CA ILE A 74 5.21 2.23 -6.42
C ILE A 74 4.66 1.56 -5.18
N GLU A 75 4.82 2.22 -4.04
CA GLU A 75 3.98 1.99 -2.88
C GLU A 75 3.10 3.20 -2.59
N VAL A 76 1.89 2.95 -2.07
CA VAL A 76 0.96 3.98 -1.60
C VAL A 76 0.45 3.57 -0.23
N VAL A 77 0.51 4.51 0.71
CA VAL A 77 -0.03 4.39 2.07
C VAL A 77 -1.15 5.41 2.20
N VAL A 78 -2.33 4.97 2.64
CA VAL A 78 -3.49 5.83 2.82
C VAL A 78 -4.09 5.59 4.19
N ASP A 79 -4.21 6.65 4.98
CA ASP A 79 -5.09 6.66 6.15
C ASP A 79 -6.44 7.29 5.77
N ASP A 80 -6.43 8.50 5.22
CA ASP A 80 -7.61 9.18 4.69
C ASP A 80 -7.33 9.63 3.25
N PRO A 81 -8.05 9.11 2.23
CA PRO A 81 -7.75 9.43 0.84
C PRO A 81 -7.87 10.92 0.49
N ASP A 82 -8.63 11.69 1.26
CA ASP A 82 -8.82 13.13 1.04
C ASP A 82 -7.83 13.99 1.82
N ARG A 83 -7.17 13.44 2.86
CA ARG A 83 -6.37 14.22 3.81
C ARG A 83 -4.97 13.68 4.08
N ASP A 84 -4.82 12.36 4.15
CA ASP A 84 -3.64 11.67 4.64
C ASP A 84 -3.29 10.50 3.71
N PHE A 85 -2.51 10.80 2.69
CA PHE A 85 -1.96 9.83 1.76
C PHE A 85 -0.50 10.13 1.43
N ALA A 86 0.27 9.09 1.13
CA ALA A 86 1.63 9.22 0.67
C ALA A 86 1.95 8.11 -0.34
N ALA A 87 2.79 8.42 -1.31
CA ALA A 87 3.31 7.48 -2.27
C ALA A 87 4.83 7.59 -2.37
N ARG A 88 5.47 6.45 -2.58
CA ARG A 88 6.90 6.37 -2.87
C ARG A 88 7.09 5.54 -4.14
N ALA A 89 7.67 6.17 -5.14
CA ALA A 89 7.96 5.59 -6.44
C ALA A 89 9.46 5.44 -6.62
N GLU A 90 9.89 4.27 -7.08
CA GLU A 90 11.23 4.06 -7.61
C GLU A 90 11.20 4.26 -9.11
N LEU A 91 11.96 5.24 -9.60
CA LEU A 91 12.07 5.53 -11.03
C LEU A 91 13.29 4.83 -11.62
N VAL A 92 13.35 4.80 -12.95
CA VAL A 92 14.45 4.15 -13.69
C VAL A 92 15.82 4.78 -13.42
N ASP A 93 15.85 6.08 -13.17
CA ASP A 93 17.09 6.82 -12.91
C ASP A 93 16.84 8.09 -12.09
N GLU A 94 17.93 8.58 -11.49
CA GLU A 94 17.94 9.80 -10.67
C GLU A 94 17.60 11.06 -11.47
N ALA A 95 17.98 11.13 -12.76
CA ALA A 95 17.69 12.28 -13.59
C ALA A 95 16.17 12.47 -13.77
N THR A 96 15.47 11.36 -14.02
CA THR A 96 14.02 11.32 -14.11
C THR A 96 13.39 11.69 -12.77
N ALA A 97 13.88 11.15 -11.65
CA ALA A 97 13.37 11.47 -10.31
C ALA A 97 13.46 12.96 -10.01
N ARG A 98 14.58 13.62 -10.34
CA ARG A 98 14.73 15.07 -10.18
C ARG A 98 13.74 15.87 -11.03
N ILE A 99 13.57 15.52 -12.30
CA ILE A 99 12.60 16.18 -13.19
C ILE A 99 11.17 16.07 -12.65
N VAL A 100 10.78 14.87 -12.19
CA VAL A 100 9.44 14.66 -11.62
C VAL A 100 9.29 15.42 -10.30
N ALA A 101 10.32 15.41 -9.45
CA ALA A 101 10.32 16.11 -8.17
C ALA A 101 10.16 17.63 -8.34
N GLU A 102 10.91 18.25 -9.26
CA GLU A 102 10.80 19.67 -9.56
C GLU A 102 9.39 20.05 -10.03
N ALA A 103 8.79 19.22 -10.88
CA ALA A 103 7.43 19.46 -11.36
C ALA A 103 6.38 19.26 -10.24
N ALA A 104 6.53 18.22 -9.42
CA ALA A 104 5.65 17.97 -8.27
C ALA A 104 5.79 19.03 -7.17
N LEU A 105 6.99 19.57 -6.96
CA LEU A 105 7.25 20.67 -6.02
C LEU A 105 6.50 21.93 -6.40
N SER A 106 6.35 22.22 -7.70
CA SER A 106 5.58 23.39 -8.14
C SER A 106 4.11 23.30 -7.69
N VAL A 107 3.52 22.10 -7.76
CA VAL A 107 2.17 21.82 -7.25
C VAL A 107 2.13 21.81 -5.73
N ALA A 108 3.10 21.19 -5.07
CA ALA A 108 3.16 21.15 -3.60
C ALA A 108 3.31 22.54 -2.99
N SER A 109 4.01 23.47 -3.66
CA SER A 109 4.18 24.84 -3.15
C SER A 109 2.87 25.63 -3.00
N ALA A 110 1.80 25.21 -3.68
CA ALA A 110 0.47 25.82 -3.56
C ALA A 110 -0.30 25.36 -2.32
N ASP A 111 0.15 24.32 -1.63
CA ASP A 111 -0.55 23.64 -0.55
C ASP A 111 0.46 23.13 0.49
N ALA A 112 0.51 23.78 1.67
CA ALA A 112 1.50 23.47 2.70
C ALA A 112 1.38 22.05 3.28
N ALA A 113 0.24 21.37 3.09
CA ALA A 113 0.05 19.99 3.49
C ALA A 113 0.73 19.01 2.52
N ARG A 114 1.01 19.45 1.28
CA ARG A 114 1.69 18.65 0.28
C ARG A 114 3.20 18.75 0.43
N TRP A 115 3.84 17.63 0.17
CA TRP A 115 5.29 17.54 0.23
C TRP A 115 5.81 16.57 -0.83
N VAL A 116 7.06 16.80 -1.21
CA VAL A 116 7.81 16.00 -2.18
C VAL A 116 9.25 15.90 -1.70
N GLN A 117 9.82 14.71 -1.79
CA GLN A 117 11.21 14.40 -1.46
C GLN A 117 11.77 13.50 -2.55
N ALA A 118 12.98 13.81 -3.03
CA ALA A 118 13.70 12.96 -3.97
C ALA A 118 15.05 12.57 -3.37
N ASP A 119 15.40 11.29 -3.48
CA ASP A 119 16.67 10.73 -3.06
C ASP A 119 17.13 9.67 -4.07
N GLY A 120 18.19 9.97 -4.81
CA GLY A 120 18.61 9.15 -5.96
C GLY A 120 17.48 8.96 -6.97
N SER A 121 17.16 7.71 -7.31
CA SER A 121 16.07 7.35 -8.22
C SER A 121 14.69 7.27 -7.54
N VAL A 122 14.60 7.58 -6.25
CA VAL A 122 13.36 7.47 -5.47
C VAL A 122 12.69 8.83 -5.36
N LEU A 123 11.39 8.86 -5.64
CA LEU A 123 10.50 9.98 -5.42
C LEU A 123 9.47 9.62 -4.35
N ALA A 124 9.44 10.35 -3.26
CA ALA A 124 8.41 10.28 -2.23
C ALA A 124 7.56 11.54 -2.26
N PHE A 125 6.24 11.42 -2.17
CA PHE A 125 5.33 12.55 -2.14
C PHE A 125 4.07 12.20 -1.36
N GLY A 126 3.37 13.21 -0.86
CA GLY A 126 2.13 12.98 -0.13
C GLY A 126 1.43 14.27 0.25
N HIS A 127 0.34 14.09 0.97
CA HIS A 127 -0.47 15.14 1.57
C HIS A 127 -0.79 14.72 3.01
N SER A 128 -0.52 15.61 3.97
CA SER A 128 -0.94 15.48 5.36
C SER A 128 -0.75 16.80 6.08
N GLU A 129 -1.75 17.23 6.86
CA GLU A 129 -1.66 18.40 7.73
C GLU A 129 -1.12 18.07 9.13
N GLY A 130 -0.90 16.78 9.43
CA GLY A 130 -0.67 16.28 10.78
C GLY A 130 0.57 15.41 10.96
N PRO A 131 0.75 14.88 12.19
CA PRO A 131 1.91 14.05 12.55
C PRO A 131 2.03 12.75 11.74
N TRP A 132 0.94 12.32 11.08
CA TRP A 132 0.94 11.14 10.24
C TRP A 132 1.93 11.28 9.07
N GLY A 133 1.91 12.41 8.36
CA GLY A 133 2.85 12.70 7.28
C GLY A 133 4.30 12.82 7.75
N ASP A 134 4.53 13.40 8.93
CA ASP A 134 5.87 13.45 9.56
C ASP A 134 6.42 12.04 9.79
N THR A 135 5.58 11.16 10.32
CA THR A 135 5.97 9.77 10.64
C THR A 135 6.31 8.98 9.37
N ILE A 136 5.56 9.16 8.28
CA ILE A 136 5.89 8.52 7.00
C ILE A 136 7.22 9.01 6.45
N ARG A 137 7.45 10.33 6.45
CA ARG A 137 8.70 10.92 5.96
C ARG A 137 9.89 10.43 6.77
N GLU A 138 9.74 10.37 8.09
CA GLU A 138 10.75 9.79 8.97
C GLU A 138 10.98 8.31 8.67
N ALA A 139 9.91 7.51 8.50
CA ALA A 139 10.03 6.08 8.21
C ALA A 139 10.76 5.80 6.89
N TRP A 140 10.50 6.60 5.86
CA TRP A 140 11.20 6.49 4.59
C TRP A 140 12.64 6.99 4.65
N ALA A 141 12.95 8.02 5.43
CA ALA A 141 14.31 8.54 5.59
C ALA A 141 15.19 7.69 6.51
N ALA A 142 14.64 7.20 7.63
CA ALA A 142 15.36 6.45 8.66
C ALA A 142 15.38 4.93 8.39
N GLY A 143 14.61 4.44 7.41
CA GLY A 143 14.49 3.03 7.10
C GLY A 143 13.77 2.21 8.19
N SER A 144 12.93 2.84 9.02
CA SER A 144 12.17 2.19 10.10
C SER A 144 10.88 1.54 9.58
N ARG A 145 11.03 0.70 8.55
CA ARG A 145 9.94 -0.01 7.86
C ARG A 145 9.98 -1.49 8.21
N VAL A 146 8.85 -2.18 8.02
CA VAL A 146 8.70 -3.61 8.30
C VAL A 146 7.80 -4.29 7.29
N THR A 147 7.93 -5.59 7.12
CA THR A 147 7.04 -6.35 6.24
C THR A 147 5.59 -6.32 6.73
N ILE A 148 4.65 -6.56 5.81
CA ILE A 148 3.22 -6.69 6.15
C ILE A 148 2.96 -7.86 7.11
N GLU A 149 3.76 -8.94 7.02
CA GLU A 149 3.71 -10.09 7.92
C GLU A 149 4.02 -9.68 9.36
N GLU A 150 5.03 -8.84 9.57
CA GLU A 150 5.39 -8.34 10.90
C GLU A 150 4.34 -7.34 11.43
N ARG A 151 3.88 -6.41 10.58
CA ARG A 151 2.98 -5.33 11.02
C ARG A 151 1.53 -5.77 11.23
N TYR A 152 1.04 -6.63 10.36
CA TYR A 152 -0.35 -7.08 10.29
C TYR A 152 -0.42 -8.60 10.09
N PRO A 153 -0.01 -9.40 11.10
CA PRO A 153 0.04 -10.86 10.98
C PRO A 153 -1.32 -11.47 10.63
N ASP A 154 -2.42 -10.95 11.18
CA ASP A 154 -3.77 -11.43 10.87
C ASP A 154 -4.18 -11.15 9.41
N VAL A 155 -3.77 -10.00 8.86
CA VAL A 155 -4.01 -9.66 7.44
C VAL A 155 -3.15 -10.54 6.56
N TRP A 156 -1.90 -10.79 6.94
CA TRP A 156 -1.02 -11.70 6.22
C TRP A 156 -1.58 -13.12 6.14
N GLU A 157 -2.09 -13.65 7.26
CA GLU A 157 -2.76 -14.95 7.28
C GLU A 157 -4.01 -14.95 6.40
N ALA A 158 -4.82 -13.88 6.43
CA ALA A 158 -5.96 -13.75 5.54
C ALA A 158 -5.57 -13.71 4.05
N ILE A 159 -4.48 -13.01 3.70
CA ILE A 159 -3.92 -13.01 2.35
C ILE A 159 -3.55 -14.43 1.95
N ARG A 160 -2.86 -15.21 2.78
CA ARG A 160 -2.44 -16.59 2.48
C ARG A 160 -3.61 -17.56 2.23
N LEU A 161 -4.81 -17.20 2.66
CA LEU A 161 -6.03 -17.97 2.41
C LEU A 161 -6.74 -17.59 1.10
N LEU A 162 -6.28 -16.54 0.41
CA LEU A 162 -6.79 -16.19 -0.91
C LEU A 162 -6.51 -17.33 -1.91
N PRO A 163 -7.40 -17.54 -2.89
CA PRO A 163 -7.18 -18.55 -3.91
C PRO A 163 -5.98 -18.20 -4.80
N GLU A 164 -5.30 -19.23 -5.32
CA GLU A 164 -4.19 -19.09 -6.28
C GLU A 164 -4.59 -18.23 -7.49
N ASP A 165 -5.79 -18.48 -8.01
CA ASP A 165 -6.42 -17.72 -9.08
C ASP A 165 -7.57 -16.86 -8.51
N PRO A 166 -7.56 -15.53 -8.67
CA PRO A 166 -8.71 -14.72 -8.31
C PRO A 166 -9.93 -15.14 -9.15
N PRO A 167 -11.15 -15.10 -8.58
CA PRO A 167 -12.35 -15.47 -9.31
C PRO A 167 -12.60 -14.48 -10.46
N GLY A 168 -12.18 -14.85 -11.67
CA GLY A 168 -12.39 -14.09 -12.89
C GLY A 168 -11.27 -14.26 -13.92
N ARG A 169 -11.52 -15.11 -14.93
CA ARG A 169 -11.06 -14.89 -16.30
C ARG A 169 -12.28 -14.86 -17.21
#